data_AF-A0AAV0JDL2-F1
#
_entry.id   AF-A0AAV0JDL2-F1
#
_cell.length_a   1.000
_cell.length_b   1.000
_cell.length_c   1.000
_cell.angle_alpha   90.00
_cell.angle_beta   90.00
_cell.angle_gamma   90.00
#
_symmetry.space_group_name_H-M   'P 1'
#
loop_
_entity.id
_entity.type
_entity.pdbx_description
1 polymer ?
#
loop_
_entity_poly.entity_id
_entity_poly.type
_entity_poly.pdbx_seq_one_letter_code
_entity_poly.pdbx_strand_id
1 'polypeptide(L)'
;RKETVELQNKETELKKAAAKGSKAEQKAKKKAVEEEISRLSAKLKEKQAKELASLGYVSNTNDINGKSKLDNIVMAIAGVSVTDQSENTTSKRSKSGKRKDKRAQQEVERERRIQEEQSNLVSDRMIEDESLGRKLEPLGLTVNEIKPDGNCLYRAVEDQLALLSGGSSPYNHQDLRKMVADYMRQNSSDFLPFFLSEDSSDSSLADRFESYCEEVESTAAWGGQLELGALTHCLKRPIMIYSGSFPDVEMGQEYKSGGGNELSNGEIIMLSYHKHAFGLGEHYNSVVPNLIS
;
A
#
# COMPACT_ATOMS: atom_id res chain seq x y z
N ARG A 1 15.71 9.41 40.05
CA ARG A 1 16.77 8.87 39.17
C ARG A 1 16.90 7.35 39.24
N LYS A 2 16.95 6.71 40.43
CA LYS A 2 17.02 5.24 40.56
C LYS A 2 15.77 4.52 40.00
N GLU A 3 14.57 4.96 40.39
CA GLU A 3 13.30 4.33 39.96
C GLU A 3 13.08 4.35 38.43
N THR A 4 13.51 5.41 37.75
CA THR A 4 13.47 5.51 36.27
C THR A 4 14.40 4.51 35.58
N VAL A 5 15.57 4.24 36.16
CA VAL A 5 16.54 3.26 35.61
C VAL A 5 16.05 1.84 35.86
N GLU A 6 15.45 1.57 37.02
CA GLU A 6 14.84 0.28 37.33
C GLU A 6 13.66 -0.05 36.40
N LEU A 7 12.82 0.93 36.06
CA LEU A 7 11.76 0.74 35.06
C LEU A 7 12.29 0.46 33.66
N GLN A 8 13.36 1.16 33.24
CA GLN A 8 13.99 0.91 31.94
C GLN A 8 14.57 -0.51 31.86
N ASN A 9 15.22 -0.98 32.92
CA ASN A 9 15.72 -2.36 32.98
C ASN A 9 14.56 -3.37 32.91
N LYS A 10 13.50 -3.15 33.68
CA LYS A 10 12.31 -4.02 33.68
C LYS A 10 11.58 -4.05 32.32
N GLU A 11 11.53 -2.91 31.62
CA GLU A 11 10.99 -2.81 30.26
C GLU A 11 11.80 -3.67 29.27
N THR A 12 13.13 -3.62 29.35
CA THR A 12 13.98 -4.43 28.47
C THR A 12 13.85 -5.92 28.73
N GLU A 13 13.68 -6.34 29.97
CA GLU A 13 13.46 -7.74 30.34
C GLU A 13 12.11 -8.28 29.84
N LEU A 14 11.03 -7.52 30.02
CA LEU A 14 9.69 -7.89 29.55
C LEU A 14 9.62 -7.98 28.02
N LYS A 15 10.26 -7.04 27.31
CA LYS A 15 10.36 -7.08 25.84
C LYS A 15 11.17 -8.30 25.35
N LYS A 16 12.24 -8.66 26.06
CA LYS A 16 13.06 -9.85 25.74
C LYS A 16 12.32 -11.17 26.01
N ALA A 17 11.47 -11.21 27.04
CA ALA A 17 10.63 -12.37 27.33
C ALA A 17 9.50 -12.56 26.30
N ALA A 18 8.90 -11.47 25.80
CA ALA A 18 7.85 -11.51 24.79
C ALA A 18 8.33 -11.94 23.39
N ALA A 19 9.65 -11.91 23.12
CA ALA A 19 10.24 -12.31 21.86
C ALA A 19 10.43 -13.85 21.71
N LYS A 20 9.94 -14.66 22.65
CA LYS A 20 10.08 -16.13 22.64
C LYS A 20 8.72 -16.82 22.35
N GLY A 21 8.73 -17.80 21.44
CA GLY A 21 7.55 -18.63 21.10
C GLY A 21 7.16 -18.56 19.61
N SER A 22 6.00 -19.10 19.24
CA SER A 22 5.47 -19.06 17.87
C SER A 22 5.03 -17.65 17.45
N LYS A 23 4.91 -17.37 16.13
CA LYS A 23 4.51 -16.03 15.62
C LYS A 23 3.19 -15.51 16.21
N ALA A 24 2.21 -16.38 16.42
CA ALA A 24 0.92 -16.01 17.00
C ALA A 24 1.04 -15.66 18.50
N GLU A 25 1.83 -16.43 19.26
CA GLU A 25 2.11 -16.14 20.67
C GLU A 25 2.94 -14.86 20.86
N GLN A 26 3.91 -14.59 19.98
CA GLN A 26 4.71 -13.37 20.05
C GLN A 26 3.84 -12.11 19.88
N LYS A 27 2.85 -12.13 18.97
CA LYS A 27 1.94 -11.00 18.76
C LYS A 27 1.08 -10.72 20.00
N ALA A 28 0.54 -11.77 20.62
CA ALA A 28 -0.26 -11.66 21.85
C ALA A 28 0.60 -11.20 23.05
N LYS A 29 1.77 -11.81 23.26
CA LYS A 29 2.70 -11.47 24.36
C LYS A 29 3.27 -10.06 24.21
N LYS A 30 3.55 -9.59 22.98
CA LYS A 30 4.04 -8.23 22.71
C LYS A 30 2.98 -7.17 23.03
N LYS A 31 1.72 -7.39 22.65
CA LYS A 31 0.61 -6.49 22.97
C LYS A 31 0.40 -6.37 24.49
N ALA A 32 0.40 -7.50 25.20
CA ALA A 32 0.24 -7.51 26.66
C ALA A 32 1.40 -6.81 27.39
N VAL A 33 2.64 -6.99 26.91
CA VAL A 33 3.82 -6.31 27.48
C VAL A 33 3.77 -4.80 27.24
N GLU A 34 3.29 -4.35 26.08
CA GLU A 34 3.18 -2.92 25.76
C GLU A 34 2.13 -2.20 26.63
N GLU A 35 0.98 -2.84 26.88
CA GLU A 35 -0.03 -2.33 27.81
C GLU A 35 0.49 -2.22 29.25
N GLU A 36 1.25 -3.21 29.72
CA GLU A 36 1.84 -3.20 31.07
C GLU A 36 2.93 -2.12 31.23
N ILE A 37 3.76 -1.90 30.20
CA ILE A 37 4.76 -0.82 30.19
C ILE A 37 4.07 0.54 30.28
N SER A 38 3.01 0.75 29.49
CA SER A 38 2.23 1.98 29.51
C SER A 38 1.68 2.26 30.92
N ARG A 39 1.08 1.25 31.55
CA ARG A 39 0.55 1.31 32.92
C ARG A 39 1.62 1.66 33.96
N LEU A 40 2.76 0.98 33.93
CA LEU A 40 3.86 1.21 34.88
C LEU A 40 4.45 2.61 34.72
N SER A 41 4.58 3.10 33.48
CA SER A 41 5.09 4.44 33.20
C SER A 41 4.15 5.54 33.71
N ALA A 42 2.83 5.37 33.53
CA ALA A 42 1.81 6.30 34.00
C ALA A 42 1.81 6.38 35.53
N LYS A 43 1.89 5.23 36.21
CA LYS A 43 1.94 5.16 37.69
C LYS A 43 3.18 5.84 38.27
N LEU A 44 4.34 5.70 37.61
CA LEU A 44 5.56 6.39 38.04
C LEU A 44 5.43 7.91 37.87
N LYS A 45 4.91 8.37 36.73
CA LYS A 45 4.67 9.81 36.49
C LYS A 45 3.70 10.40 37.51
N GLU A 46 2.63 9.67 37.84
CA GLU A 46 1.67 10.10 38.85
C GLU A 46 2.31 10.18 40.24
N LYS A 47 3.12 9.19 40.63
CA LYS A 47 3.86 9.20 41.90
C LYS A 47 4.83 10.38 41.96
N GLN A 48 5.58 10.62 40.89
CA GLN A 48 6.51 11.76 40.80
C GLN A 48 5.78 13.10 40.84
N ALA A 49 4.62 13.21 40.19
CA ALA A 49 3.78 14.41 40.26
C ALA A 49 3.23 14.65 41.67
N LYS A 50 2.80 13.60 42.38
CA LYS A 50 2.35 13.68 43.78
C LYS A 50 3.50 14.01 44.73
N GLU A 51 4.68 13.44 44.54
CA GLU A 51 5.88 13.78 45.32
C GLU A 51 6.26 15.25 45.13
N LEU A 52 6.29 15.74 43.89
CA LEU A 52 6.53 17.16 43.58
C LEU A 52 5.47 18.09 44.20
N ALA A 53 4.19 17.70 44.17
CA ALA A 53 3.12 18.45 44.80
C ALA A 53 3.23 18.45 46.33
N SER A 54 3.60 17.31 46.95
CA SER A 54 3.78 17.17 48.40
C SER A 54 5.00 17.94 48.93
N LEU A 55 6.02 18.13 48.10
CA LEU A 55 7.21 18.94 48.38
C LEU A 55 6.97 20.45 48.15
N GLY A 56 5.71 20.85 47.95
CA GLY A 56 5.32 22.26 47.81
C GLY A 56 5.67 22.88 46.45
N TYR A 57 6.00 22.07 45.43
CA TYR A 57 6.23 22.57 44.07
C TYR A 57 4.91 22.80 43.34
N VAL A 58 4.13 23.76 43.83
CA VAL A 58 2.98 24.29 43.10
C VAL A 58 3.53 25.32 42.12
N SER A 59 3.52 25.01 40.81
CA SER A 59 3.72 26.03 39.78
C SER A 59 2.51 26.96 39.77
N ASN A 60 2.48 27.90 40.72
CA ASN A 60 1.72 29.13 40.57
C ASN A 60 2.60 30.12 39.81
N THR A 61 2.38 30.15 38.50
CA THR A 61 2.69 31.30 37.67
C THR A 61 1.88 32.49 38.20
N ASN A 62 2.50 33.34 39.02
CA ASN A 62 2.24 34.78 39.17
C ASN A 62 2.96 35.31 40.42
N ASP A 63 4.29 35.39 40.39
CA ASP A 63 5.00 36.41 41.19
C ASP A 63 6.45 36.58 40.69
N ILE A 64 6.75 37.76 40.14
CA ILE A 64 7.98 38.04 39.38
C ILE A 64 9.19 38.36 40.29
N ASN A 65 9.01 38.49 41.61
CA ASN A 65 10.08 39.00 42.48
C ASN A 65 10.75 37.96 43.42
N GLY A 66 10.24 36.72 43.48
CA GLY A 66 10.78 35.66 44.36
C GLY A 66 11.82 34.73 43.70
N LYS A 67 11.87 34.71 42.37
CA LYS A 67 12.66 33.73 41.58
C LYS A 67 14.17 33.96 41.71
N SER A 68 14.60 35.23 41.73
CA SER A 68 16.01 35.63 41.80
C SER A 68 16.70 35.25 43.11
N LYS A 69 15.97 35.21 44.23
CA LYS A 69 16.53 34.87 45.54
C LYS A 69 16.71 33.36 45.72
N LEU A 70 15.81 32.57 45.14
CA LEU A 70 15.86 31.11 45.17
C LEU A 70 16.94 30.58 44.22
N ASP A 71 17.08 31.17 43.03
CA ASP A 71 18.15 30.84 42.08
C ASP A 71 19.55 31.14 42.66
N ASN A 72 19.70 32.21 43.45
CA ASN A 72 20.94 32.54 44.17
C ASN A 72 21.29 31.53 45.27
N ILE A 73 20.30 31.02 46.00
CA ILE A 73 20.52 30.00 47.05
C ILE A 73 20.87 28.64 46.40
N VAL A 74 20.24 28.30 45.28
CA VAL A 74 20.54 27.09 44.51
C VAL A 74 21.95 27.15 43.90
N MET A 75 22.40 28.32 43.43
CA MET A 75 23.78 28.52 42.98
C MET A 75 24.81 28.41 44.13
N ALA A 76 24.49 28.91 45.32
CA ALA A 76 25.36 28.81 46.50
C ALA A 76 25.52 27.36 47.00
N ILE A 77 24.44 26.56 46.97
CA ILE A 77 24.49 25.13 47.34
C ILE A 77 25.24 24.30 46.28
N ALA A 78 25.25 24.74 45.01
CA ALA A 78 25.97 24.08 43.92
C ALA A 78 27.50 24.37 43.89
N GLY A 79 28.04 25.12 44.86
CA GLY A 79 29.48 25.30 45.04
C GLY A 79 30.19 26.12 43.94
N VAL A 80 29.45 26.95 43.20
CA VAL A 80 30.04 27.85 42.20
C VAL A 80 30.32 29.20 42.86
N SER A 81 31.57 29.40 43.29
CA SER A 81 32.07 30.73 43.68
C SER A 81 32.04 31.65 42.47
N VAL A 82 31.30 32.76 42.58
CA VAL A 82 31.32 33.87 41.64
C VAL A 82 32.44 34.82 42.06
N THR A 83 33.55 34.81 41.34
CA THR A 83 34.45 35.97 41.25
C THR A 83 34.22 36.63 39.91
N ASP A 84 33.75 37.86 39.99
CA ASP A 84 33.55 38.82 38.92
C ASP A 84 34.89 39.06 38.20
N GLN A 85 34.96 38.77 36.90
CA GLN A 85 35.80 39.45 35.91
C GLN A 85 35.36 39.09 34.48
N SER A 86 35.31 40.14 33.66
CA SER A 86 35.21 40.15 32.21
C SER A 86 36.02 39.06 31.51
N GLU A 87 35.40 38.31 30.60
CA GLU A 87 35.82 38.21 29.19
C GLU A 87 34.97 37.22 28.37
N ASN A 88 34.88 37.55 27.10
CA ASN A 88 34.30 36.85 25.97
C ASN A 88 34.45 35.31 26.03
N THR A 89 33.35 34.57 26.28
CA THR A 89 33.37 33.09 26.18
C THR A 89 32.31 32.59 25.20
N THR A 90 32.76 32.24 24.00
CA THR A 90 32.05 31.30 23.12
C THR A 90 31.78 30.03 23.91
N SER A 91 30.51 29.76 24.26
CA SER A 91 30.13 28.58 25.04
C SER A 91 30.56 27.31 24.28
N LYS A 92 31.65 26.67 24.72
CA LYS A 92 32.09 25.38 24.17
C LYS A 92 31.02 24.34 24.51
N ARG A 93 30.14 24.05 23.54
CA ARG A 93 29.16 22.96 23.60
C ARG A 93 29.81 21.68 24.13
N SER A 94 29.16 21.05 25.11
CA SER A 94 29.67 19.87 25.79
C SER A 94 30.02 18.74 24.81
N LYS A 95 31.02 17.91 25.14
CA LYS A 95 31.43 16.74 24.35
C LYS A 95 30.26 15.80 24.00
N SER A 96 29.22 15.77 24.85
CA SER A 96 27.98 15.02 24.66
C SER A 96 27.06 15.66 23.62
N GLY A 97 26.88 16.99 23.66
CA GLY A 97 26.08 17.72 22.66
C GLY A 97 26.65 17.60 21.25
N LYS A 98 27.98 17.67 21.11
CA LYS A 98 28.66 17.46 19.81
C LYS A 98 28.47 16.03 19.26
N ARG A 99 28.36 15.01 20.13
CA ARG A 99 28.09 13.62 19.72
C ARG A 99 26.64 13.42 19.26
N LYS A 100 25.68 14.05 19.95
CA LYS A 100 24.25 13.97 19.59
C LYS A 100 23.98 14.66 18.25
N ASP A 101 24.55 15.83 18.03
CA ASP A 101 24.39 16.57 16.76
C ASP A 101 25.06 15.85 15.60
N LYS A 102 26.25 15.26 15.81
CA LYS A 102 26.91 14.45 14.78
C LYS A 102 26.06 13.22 14.41
N ARG A 103 25.37 12.60 15.38
CA ARG A 103 24.47 11.47 15.11
C ARG A 103 23.21 11.91 14.37
N ALA A 104 22.62 13.05 14.74
CA ALA A 104 21.47 13.62 14.02
C ALA A 104 21.82 14.00 12.58
N GLN A 105 23.00 14.60 12.35
CA GLN A 105 23.50 14.91 11.00
C GLN A 105 23.75 13.65 10.17
N GLN A 106 24.28 12.59 10.80
CA GLN A 106 24.47 11.30 10.13
C GLN A 106 23.14 10.61 9.79
N GLU A 107 22.12 10.77 10.63
CA GLU A 107 20.78 10.22 10.41
C GLU A 107 20.06 10.96 9.28
N VAL A 108 20.12 12.29 9.26
CA VAL A 108 19.61 13.12 8.14
C VAL A 108 20.34 12.81 6.84
N GLU A 109 21.68 12.68 6.84
CA GLU A 109 22.43 12.32 5.64
C GLU A 109 22.14 10.88 5.18
N ARG A 110 21.89 9.95 6.11
CA ARG A 110 21.46 8.59 5.79
C ARG A 110 20.06 8.58 5.18
N GLU A 111 19.12 9.32 5.74
CA GLU A 111 17.77 9.49 5.20
C GLU A 111 17.80 10.15 3.82
N ARG A 112 18.64 11.18 3.64
CA ARG A 112 18.87 11.82 2.34
C ARG A 112 19.39 10.82 1.31
N ARG A 113 20.39 10.00 1.66
CA ARG A 113 20.93 8.95 0.77
C ARG A 113 19.89 7.89 0.43
N ILE A 114 19.12 7.41 1.42
CA ILE A 114 18.05 6.45 1.19
C ILE A 114 17.00 7.06 0.25
N GLN A 115 16.62 8.32 0.46
CA GLN A 115 15.62 8.98 -0.37
C GLN A 115 16.13 9.25 -1.79
N GLU A 116 17.40 9.60 -1.94
CA GLU A 116 18.07 9.78 -3.23
C GLU A 116 18.17 8.43 -4.00
N GLU A 117 18.54 7.35 -3.31
CA GLU A 117 18.53 5.98 -3.86
C GLU A 117 17.11 5.53 -4.26
N GLN A 118 16.10 5.78 -3.43
CA GLN A 118 14.69 5.45 -3.74
C GLN A 118 14.15 6.28 -4.91
N SER A 119 14.55 7.55 -5.05
CA SER A 119 14.12 8.41 -6.16
C SER A 119 14.79 8.08 -7.50
N ASN A 120 15.98 7.46 -7.46
CA ASN A 120 16.71 7.04 -8.66
C ASN A 120 16.25 5.67 -9.19
N LEU A 121 15.46 4.92 -8.43
CA LEU A 121 14.87 3.68 -8.90
C LEU A 121 13.63 4.02 -9.74
N VAL A 122 13.79 4.00 -11.06
CA VAL A 122 12.63 3.98 -11.98
C VAL A 122 11.84 2.71 -11.67
N SER A 123 10.61 2.86 -11.21
CA SER A 123 9.74 1.72 -10.91
C SER A 123 9.32 1.02 -12.21
N ASP A 124 9.28 -0.31 -12.21
CA ASP A 124 8.78 -1.11 -13.35
C ASP A 124 7.40 -0.63 -13.82
N ARG A 125 6.55 -0.18 -12.89
CA ARG A 125 5.27 0.46 -13.20
C ARG A 125 5.43 1.68 -14.11
N MET A 126 6.35 2.59 -13.78
CA MET A 126 6.53 3.82 -14.55
C MET A 126 7.01 3.51 -15.97
N ILE A 127 7.87 2.51 -16.12
CA ILE A 127 8.36 2.04 -17.43
C ILE A 127 7.19 1.47 -18.25
N GLU A 128 6.35 0.66 -17.61
CA GLU A 128 5.16 0.07 -18.24
C GLU A 128 4.14 1.14 -18.66
N ASP A 129 3.80 2.05 -17.75
CA ASP A 129 2.86 3.15 -17.99
C ASP A 129 3.37 4.08 -19.11
N GLU A 130 4.66 4.41 -19.14
CA GLU A 130 5.26 5.23 -20.20
C GLU A 130 5.27 4.51 -21.55
N SER A 131 5.64 3.22 -21.57
CA SER A 131 5.64 2.39 -22.77
C SER A 131 4.24 2.27 -23.37
N LEU A 132 3.24 2.01 -22.52
CA LEU A 132 1.85 1.94 -22.92
C LEU A 132 1.32 3.30 -23.41
N GLY A 133 1.64 4.38 -22.70
CA GLY A 133 1.26 5.74 -23.10
C GLY A 133 1.75 6.10 -24.51
N ARG A 134 3.01 5.78 -24.83
CA ARG A 134 3.57 5.98 -26.18
C ARG A 134 2.90 5.15 -27.27
N LYS A 135 2.32 3.99 -26.93
CA LYS A 135 1.53 3.18 -27.87
C LYS A 135 0.13 3.77 -28.10
N LEU A 136 -0.51 4.26 -27.04
CA LEU A 136 -1.90 4.74 -27.09
C LEU A 136 -2.04 6.17 -27.63
N GLU A 137 -1.07 7.05 -27.35
CA GLU A 137 -1.07 8.45 -27.80
C GLU A 137 -1.30 8.60 -29.32
N PRO A 138 -0.54 7.95 -30.22
CA PRO A 138 -0.74 8.09 -31.66
C PRO A 138 -2.09 7.52 -32.15
N LEU A 139 -2.74 6.67 -31.35
CA LEU A 139 -4.08 6.14 -31.63
C LEU A 139 -5.19 7.08 -31.12
N GLY A 140 -4.84 8.17 -30.44
CA GLY A 140 -5.80 9.04 -29.78
C GLY A 140 -6.51 8.35 -28.63
N LEU A 141 -5.84 7.40 -27.95
CA LEU A 141 -6.37 6.62 -26.84
C LEU A 141 -5.65 6.97 -25.53
N THR A 142 -6.31 6.73 -24.41
CA THR A 142 -5.74 6.86 -23.07
C THR A 142 -6.30 5.81 -22.12
N VAL A 143 -5.61 5.55 -21.02
CA VAL A 143 -6.06 4.61 -19.99
C VAL A 143 -7.07 5.30 -19.07
N ASN A 144 -8.22 4.66 -18.85
CA ASN A 144 -9.16 4.98 -17.79
C ASN A 144 -8.92 4.03 -16.60
N GLU A 145 -8.48 4.58 -15.47
CA GLU A 145 -8.12 3.79 -14.29
C GLU A 145 -9.35 3.13 -13.66
N ILE A 146 -9.28 1.81 -13.55
CA ILE A 146 -10.26 0.96 -12.88
C ILE A 146 -9.76 0.65 -11.48
N LYS A 147 -10.71 0.55 -10.54
CA LYS A 147 -10.42 0.22 -9.14
C LYS A 147 -9.55 -1.05 -9.03
N PRO A 148 -8.42 -1.01 -8.29
CA PRO A 148 -7.51 -2.15 -8.12
C PRO A 148 -8.03 -3.16 -7.11
N ASP A 149 -9.09 -3.85 -7.49
CA ASP A 149 -9.61 -5.03 -6.79
C ASP A 149 -9.69 -6.23 -7.74
N GLY A 150 -10.00 -7.40 -7.21
CA GLY A 150 -10.04 -8.63 -8.00
C GLY A 150 -11.12 -8.67 -9.08
N ASN A 151 -11.95 -7.63 -9.24
CA ASN A 151 -12.93 -7.48 -10.31
C ASN A 151 -12.46 -6.58 -11.45
N CYS A 152 -11.19 -6.16 -11.46
CA CYS A 152 -10.67 -5.17 -12.41
C CYS A 152 -10.98 -5.51 -13.88
N LEU A 153 -10.80 -6.78 -14.30
CA LEU A 153 -11.16 -7.24 -15.65
C LEU A 153 -12.62 -6.93 -15.99
N TYR A 154 -13.55 -7.41 -15.17
CA TYR A 154 -14.98 -7.27 -15.39
C TYR A 154 -15.43 -5.81 -15.31
N ARG A 155 -14.84 -5.02 -14.40
CA ARG A 155 -15.12 -3.58 -14.28
C ARG A 155 -14.60 -2.79 -15.48
N ALA A 156 -13.44 -3.17 -16.03
CA ALA A 156 -12.91 -2.55 -17.24
C ALA A 156 -13.82 -2.83 -18.45
N VAL A 157 -14.35 -4.05 -18.55
CA VAL A 157 -15.31 -4.44 -19.58
C VAL A 157 -16.67 -3.73 -19.38
N GLU A 158 -17.16 -3.64 -18.15
CA GLU A 158 -18.37 -2.88 -17.79
C GLU A 158 -18.23 -1.40 -18.23
N ASP A 159 -17.10 -0.77 -17.94
CA ASP A 159 -16.81 0.62 -18.36
C ASP A 159 -16.82 0.76 -19.89
N GLN A 160 -16.15 -0.14 -20.62
CA GLN A 160 -16.19 -0.18 -22.08
C GLN A 160 -17.61 -0.35 -22.63
N LEU A 161 -18.39 -1.29 -22.08
CA LEU A 161 -19.78 -1.50 -22.50
C LEU A 161 -20.66 -0.28 -22.25
N ALA A 162 -20.43 0.47 -21.18
CA ALA A 162 -21.10 1.74 -20.93
C ALA A 162 -20.77 2.78 -22.00
N LEU A 163 -19.49 2.91 -22.37
CA LEU A 163 -19.05 3.82 -23.44
C LEU A 163 -19.69 3.46 -24.79
N LEU A 164 -19.72 2.18 -25.12
CA LEU A 164 -20.30 1.67 -26.37
C LEU A 164 -21.84 1.80 -26.41
N SER A 165 -22.50 1.86 -25.25
CA SER A 165 -23.96 1.91 -25.12
C SER A 165 -24.50 3.31 -24.80
N GLY A 166 -23.69 4.36 -24.90
CA GLY A 166 -24.13 5.75 -24.69
C GLY A 166 -24.23 6.18 -23.22
N GLY A 167 -23.43 5.58 -22.34
CA GLY A 167 -23.24 6.02 -20.96
C GLY A 167 -23.78 5.09 -19.87
N SER A 168 -24.42 3.97 -20.24
CA SER A 168 -24.88 2.97 -19.28
C SER A 168 -24.62 1.56 -19.79
N SER A 169 -23.89 0.77 -19.01
CA SER A 169 -23.61 -0.62 -19.37
C SER A 169 -24.88 -1.47 -19.25
N PRO A 170 -25.16 -2.36 -20.23
CA PRO A 170 -26.22 -3.35 -20.10
C PRO A 170 -25.95 -4.40 -19.01
N TYR A 171 -24.70 -4.56 -18.58
CA TYR A 171 -24.26 -5.56 -17.61
C TYR A 171 -23.32 -4.94 -16.58
N ASN A 172 -23.53 -5.24 -15.30
CA ASN A 172 -22.54 -4.90 -14.27
C ASN A 172 -21.46 -6.00 -14.17
N HIS A 173 -20.38 -5.75 -13.44
CA HIS A 173 -19.30 -6.74 -13.28
C HIS A 173 -19.73 -8.10 -12.70
N GLN A 174 -20.80 -8.18 -11.89
CA GLN A 174 -21.31 -9.45 -11.36
C GLN A 174 -22.07 -10.23 -12.44
N ASP A 175 -22.87 -9.53 -13.26
CA ASP A 175 -23.55 -10.14 -14.41
C ASP A 175 -22.53 -10.73 -15.38
N LEU A 176 -21.44 -10.00 -15.66
CA LEU A 176 -20.36 -10.45 -16.53
C LEU A 176 -19.64 -11.70 -15.97
N ARG A 177 -19.35 -11.74 -14.67
CA ARG A 177 -18.76 -12.94 -14.01
C ARG A 177 -19.64 -14.17 -14.20
N LYS A 178 -20.93 -14.03 -13.94
CA LYS A 178 -21.90 -15.11 -14.09
C LYS A 178 -21.98 -15.57 -15.55
N MET A 179 -22.08 -14.62 -16.48
CA MET A 179 -22.16 -14.92 -17.91
C MET A 179 -20.93 -15.70 -18.41
N VAL A 180 -19.74 -15.33 -17.92
CA VAL A 180 -18.48 -16.02 -18.22
C VAL A 180 -18.48 -17.43 -17.65
N ALA A 181 -18.79 -17.60 -16.36
CA ALA A 181 -18.83 -18.91 -15.72
C ALA A 181 -19.83 -19.84 -16.41
N ASP A 182 -21.05 -19.35 -16.69
CA ASP A 182 -22.08 -20.11 -17.38
C ASP A 182 -21.64 -20.52 -18.80
N TYR A 183 -20.95 -19.63 -19.52
CA TYR A 183 -20.43 -19.94 -20.85
C TYR A 183 -19.32 -21.00 -20.80
N MET A 184 -18.39 -20.85 -19.86
CA MET A 184 -17.30 -21.78 -19.65
C MET A 184 -17.81 -23.19 -19.30
N ARG A 185 -18.79 -23.31 -18.41
CA ARG A 185 -19.44 -24.59 -18.08
C ARG A 185 -20.07 -25.25 -19.31
N GLN A 186 -20.84 -24.47 -20.09
CA GLN A 186 -21.55 -24.97 -21.27
C GLN A 186 -20.62 -25.40 -22.40
N ASN A 187 -19.42 -24.81 -22.48
CA ASN A 187 -18.45 -25.07 -23.55
C ASN A 187 -17.12 -25.62 -22.99
N SER A 188 -17.19 -26.40 -21.90
CA SER A 188 -16.02 -26.84 -21.14
C SER A 188 -14.93 -27.50 -21.99
N SER A 189 -15.29 -28.22 -23.06
CA SER A 189 -14.35 -28.83 -24.01
C SER A 189 -13.35 -27.84 -24.61
N ASP A 190 -13.74 -26.58 -24.77
CA ASP A 190 -12.95 -25.55 -25.45
C ASP A 190 -11.96 -24.88 -24.48
N PHE A 191 -12.27 -24.94 -23.17
CA PHE A 191 -11.46 -24.31 -22.11
C PHE A 191 -10.55 -25.31 -21.40
N LEU A 192 -10.98 -26.57 -21.24
CA LEU A 192 -10.23 -27.61 -20.53
C LEU A 192 -8.78 -27.80 -21.02
N PRO A 193 -8.45 -27.73 -22.33
CA PRO A 193 -7.06 -27.85 -22.80
C PRO A 193 -6.13 -26.74 -22.29
N PHE A 194 -6.69 -25.59 -21.91
CA PHE A 194 -5.96 -24.41 -21.43
C PHE A 194 -6.12 -24.20 -19.92
N PHE A 195 -6.99 -24.98 -19.27
CA PHE A 195 -7.18 -24.95 -17.83
C PHE A 195 -5.99 -25.61 -17.13
N LEU A 196 -5.14 -24.79 -16.53
CA LEU A 196 -4.01 -25.24 -15.73
C LEU A 196 -4.48 -25.51 -14.31
N SER A 197 -4.53 -26.78 -13.95
CA SER A 197 -4.98 -27.20 -12.64
C SER A 197 -3.77 -27.39 -11.71
N GLU A 198 -3.46 -26.44 -10.84
CA GLU A 198 -2.27 -26.50 -9.96
C GLU A 198 -2.39 -27.50 -8.79
N ASP A 199 -3.61 -27.76 -8.33
CA ASP A 199 -3.85 -28.77 -7.30
C ASP A 199 -3.46 -30.19 -7.75
N SER A 200 -2.96 -31.00 -6.83
CA SER A 200 -2.72 -32.44 -7.05
C SER A 200 -3.82 -33.28 -6.40
N SER A 201 -5.02 -32.72 -6.26
CA SER A 201 -6.16 -33.40 -5.62
C SER A 201 -6.62 -34.60 -6.46
N ASP A 202 -7.13 -35.64 -5.78
CA ASP A 202 -7.69 -36.85 -6.42
C ASP A 202 -8.98 -36.59 -7.23
N SER A 203 -9.46 -35.35 -7.28
CA SER A 203 -10.65 -34.94 -8.04
C SER A 203 -10.38 -34.90 -9.54
N SER A 204 -11.40 -35.21 -10.34
CA SER A 204 -11.26 -35.21 -11.79
C SER A 204 -11.01 -33.80 -12.34
N LEU A 205 -10.42 -33.70 -13.54
CA LEU A 205 -10.21 -32.40 -14.19
C LEU A 205 -11.52 -31.63 -14.38
N ALA A 206 -12.62 -32.33 -14.64
CA ALA A 206 -13.94 -31.73 -14.79
C ALA A 206 -14.47 -31.14 -13.48
N ASP A 207 -14.33 -31.84 -12.35
CA ASP A 207 -14.78 -31.33 -11.04
C ASP A 207 -14.00 -30.06 -10.64
N ARG A 208 -12.72 -30.02 -10.97
CA ARG A 208 -11.84 -28.88 -10.69
C ARG A 208 -12.16 -27.70 -11.59
N PHE A 209 -12.50 -27.96 -12.84
CA PHE A 209 -12.97 -26.92 -13.75
C PHE A 209 -14.33 -26.36 -13.32
N GLU A 210 -15.24 -27.19 -12.83
CA GLU A 210 -16.51 -26.72 -12.25
C GLU A 210 -16.25 -25.82 -11.03
N SER A 211 -15.38 -26.26 -10.12
CA SER A 211 -14.97 -25.46 -8.95
C SER A 211 -14.36 -24.11 -9.36
N TYR A 212 -13.56 -24.10 -10.43
CA TYR A 212 -13.02 -22.88 -11.01
C TYR A 212 -14.13 -21.95 -11.53
N CYS A 213 -15.12 -22.49 -12.24
CA CYS A 213 -16.27 -21.70 -12.73
C CYS A 213 -17.09 -21.13 -11.56
N GLU A 214 -17.30 -21.89 -10.49
CA GLU A 214 -17.94 -21.39 -9.26
C GLU A 214 -17.14 -20.25 -8.61
N GLU A 215 -15.81 -20.36 -8.57
CA GLU A 215 -14.94 -19.32 -8.04
C GLU A 215 -14.99 -18.04 -8.88
N VAL A 216 -14.95 -18.18 -10.21
CA VAL A 216 -15.09 -17.07 -11.17
C VAL A 216 -16.42 -16.34 -10.98
N GLU A 217 -17.52 -17.07 -10.78
CA GLU A 217 -18.87 -16.52 -10.60
C GLU A 217 -19.03 -15.81 -9.25
N SER A 218 -18.58 -16.44 -8.16
CA SER A 218 -18.99 -16.08 -6.80
C SER A 218 -17.99 -15.22 -6.02
N THR A 219 -16.76 -15.09 -6.51
CA THR A 219 -15.68 -14.43 -5.78
C THR A 219 -15.07 -13.26 -6.54
N ALA A 220 -14.06 -12.63 -5.94
CA ALA A 220 -13.20 -11.66 -6.59
C ALA A 220 -11.92 -12.31 -7.16
N ALA A 221 -11.97 -13.58 -7.57
CA ALA A 221 -10.87 -14.22 -8.27
C ALA A 221 -10.51 -13.42 -9.53
N TRP A 222 -9.22 -13.28 -9.77
CA TRP A 222 -8.68 -12.53 -10.89
C TRP A 222 -9.03 -13.24 -12.18
N GLY A 223 -9.55 -12.49 -13.15
CA GLY A 223 -9.78 -13.01 -14.49
C GLY A 223 -8.54 -12.87 -15.35
N GLY A 224 -8.37 -13.81 -16.28
CA GLY A 224 -7.29 -13.84 -17.25
C GLY A 224 -7.78 -14.28 -18.62
N GLN A 225 -6.96 -15.11 -19.28
CA GLN A 225 -7.16 -15.51 -20.67
C GLN A 225 -8.48 -16.27 -20.90
N LEU A 226 -8.86 -17.17 -19.99
CA LEU A 226 -10.08 -17.98 -20.13
C LEU A 226 -11.33 -17.09 -20.07
N GLU A 227 -11.35 -16.16 -19.10
CA GLU A 227 -12.46 -15.23 -18.90
C GLU A 227 -12.57 -14.27 -20.09
N LEU A 228 -11.44 -13.75 -20.58
CA LEU A 228 -11.39 -12.92 -21.77
C LEU A 228 -11.92 -13.66 -23.00
N GLY A 229 -11.51 -14.90 -23.20
CA GLY A 229 -12.03 -15.76 -24.27
C GLY A 229 -13.54 -15.91 -24.17
N ALA A 230 -14.06 -16.31 -23.01
CA ALA A 230 -15.49 -16.44 -22.77
C ALA A 230 -16.24 -15.11 -23.03
N LEU A 231 -15.72 -13.98 -22.53
CA LEU A 231 -16.32 -12.65 -22.73
C LEU A 231 -16.52 -12.30 -24.20
N THR A 232 -15.56 -12.62 -25.09
CA THR A 232 -15.72 -12.36 -26.53
C THR A 232 -16.94 -13.08 -27.09
N HIS A 233 -17.16 -14.35 -26.70
CA HIS A 233 -18.29 -15.14 -27.16
C HIS A 233 -19.62 -14.74 -26.52
N CYS A 234 -19.59 -14.36 -25.25
CA CYS A 234 -20.76 -13.88 -24.51
C CYS A 234 -21.27 -12.55 -25.06
N LEU A 235 -20.36 -11.60 -25.27
CA LEU A 235 -20.69 -10.25 -25.72
C LEU A 235 -20.79 -10.13 -27.24
N LYS A 236 -20.36 -11.17 -27.98
CA LYS A 236 -20.29 -11.21 -29.45
C LYS A 236 -19.50 -10.03 -30.00
N ARG A 237 -18.35 -9.74 -29.37
CA ARG A 237 -17.50 -8.59 -29.68
C ARG A 237 -16.02 -8.95 -29.58
N PRO A 238 -15.17 -8.38 -30.44
CA PRO A 238 -13.73 -8.50 -30.28
C PRO A 238 -13.25 -7.72 -29.05
N ILE A 239 -12.17 -8.21 -28.44
CA ILE A 239 -11.46 -7.54 -27.34
C ILE A 239 -10.02 -7.28 -27.77
N MET A 240 -9.59 -6.03 -27.65
CA MET A 240 -8.21 -5.58 -27.88
C MET A 240 -7.57 -5.24 -26.54
N ILE A 241 -6.39 -5.81 -26.27
CA ILE A 241 -5.66 -5.62 -25.01
C ILE A 241 -4.29 -5.05 -25.31
N TYR A 242 -4.05 -3.83 -24.85
CA TYR A 242 -2.76 -3.16 -24.95
C TYR A 242 -1.92 -3.41 -23.71
N SER A 243 -0.60 -3.55 -23.87
CA SER A 243 0.31 -3.65 -22.71
C SER A 243 1.60 -2.87 -22.95
N GLY A 244 2.15 -2.25 -21.90
CA GLY A 244 3.48 -1.64 -21.98
C GLY A 244 4.62 -2.65 -21.98
N SER A 245 4.37 -3.84 -21.41
CA SER A 245 5.38 -4.87 -21.16
C SER A 245 5.28 -6.09 -22.09
N PHE A 246 4.13 -6.28 -22.74
CA PHE A 246 3.82 -7.42 -23.59
C PHE A 246 3.33 -6.99 -24.99
N PRO A 247 3.35 -7.89 -25.98
CA PRO A 247 2.66 -7.67 -27.25
C PRO A 247 1.17 -7.43 -27.00
N ASP A 248 0.56 -6.63 -27.87
CA ASP A 248 -0.87 -6.40 -27.79
C ASP A 248 -1.62 -7.65 -28.26
N VAL A 249 -2.74 -7.96 -27.59
CA VAL A 249 -3.50 -9.20 -27.82
C VAL A 249 -4.88 -8.86 -28.33
N GLU A 250 -5.28 -9.53 -29.41
CA GLU A 250 -6.62 -9.37 -29.98
C GLU A 250 -7.35 -10.70 -29.99
N MET A 251 -8.57 -10.72 -29.43
CA MET A 251 -9.43 -11.91 -29.31
C MET A 251 -10.79 -11.66 -29.95
N GLY A 252 -11.49 -12.74 -30.33
CA GLY A 252 -12.85 -12.65 -30.89
C GLY A 252 -12.89 -12.10 -32.31
N GLN A 253 -11.90 -12.45 -33.14
CA GLN A 253 -11.77 -12.01 -34.54
C GLN A 253 -12.99 -12.36 -35.38
N GLU A 254 -13.65 -13.47 -35.06
CA GLU A 254 -14.87 -13.94 -35.69
C GLU A 254 -16.06 -13.00 -35.51
N TYR A 255 -15.99 -12.08 -34.54
CA TYR A 255 -17.03 -11.08 -34.27
C TYR A 255 -16.72 -9.72 -34.88
N LYS A 256 -15.66 -9.59 -35.69
CA LYS A 256 -15.42 -8.37 -36.47
C LYS A 256 -16.44 -8.28 -37.60
N SER A 257 -17.23 -7.20 -37.61
CA SER A 257 -18.20 -6.94 -38.68
C SER A 257 -17.48 -6.60 -40.00
N GLY A 258 -17.44 -7.55 -40.93
CA GLY A 258 -17.38 -7.34 -42.39
C GLY A 258 -16.20 -6.56 -43.00
N GLY A 259 -15.13 -7.28 -43.39
CA GLY A 259 -14.42 -7.14 -44.69
C GLY A 259 -13.74 -5.81 -45.09
N GLY A 260 -13.81 -4.76 -44.27
CA GLY A 260 -13.07 -3.51 -44.45
C GLY A 260 -11.95 -3.40 -43.42
N ASN A 261 -10.78 -2.96 -43.84
CA ASN A 261 -9.56 -2.87 -43.03
C ASN A 261 -9.62 -1.80 -41.92
N GLU A 262 -10.80 -1.32 -41.57
CA GLU A 262 -11.04 -0.24 -40.60
C GLU A 262 -12.06 -0.73 -39.58
N LEU A 263 -11.56 -1.14 -38.41
CA LEU A 263 -12.42 -1.33 -37.26
C LEU A 263 -12.93 0.03 -36.81
N SER A 264 -14.24 0.22 -36.82
CA SER A 264 -14.81 1.35 -36.09
C SER A 264 -14.59 1.13 -34.60
N ASN A 265 -13.94 2.08 -33.92
CA ASN A 265 -13.66 2.04 -32.47
C ASN A 265 -14.92 1.84 -31.60
N GLY A 266 -16.12 1.92 -32.19
CA GLY A 266 -17.41 1.71 -31.52
C GLY A 266 -17.87 0.24 -31.43
N GLU A 267 -17.11 -0.73 -31.94
CA GLU A 267 -17.50 -2.16 -31.86
C GLU A 267 -16.60 -3.00 -30.96
N ILE A 268 -15.33 -2.61 -30.77
CA ILE A 268 -14.32 -3.34 -30.00
C ILE A 268 -14.34 -2.90 -28.54
N ILE A 269 -14.15 -3.84 -27.62
CA ILE A 269 -13.82 -3.57 -26.22
C ILE A 269 -12.30 -3.40 -26.11
N MET A 270 -11.84 -2.23 -25.68
CA MET A 270 -10.42 -1.91 -25.54
C MET A 270 -10.00 -1.90 -24.06
N LEU A 271 -9.01 -2.73 -23.73
CA LEU A 271 -8.47 -2.88 -22.39
C LEU A 271 -6.97 -2.58 -22.39
N SER A 272 -6.43 -2.27 -21.21
CA SER A 272 -4.99 -2.29 -20.99
C SER A 272 -4.63 -3.24 -19.86
N TYR A 273 -3.55 -3.98 -20.06
CA TYR A 273 -3.01 -4.94 -19.11
C TYR A 273 -1.68 -4.44 -18.55
N HIS A 274 -1.60 -4.45 -17.22
CA HIS A 274 -0.47 -3.95 -16.46
C HIS A 274 0.01 -5.01 -15.50
N LYS A 275 1.27 -5.45 -15.64
CA LYS A 275 1.85 -6.46 -14.76
C LYS A 275 2.28 -5.89 -13.41
N HIS A 276 2.71 -4.62 -13.39
CA HIS A 276 3.28 -3.97 -12.20
C HIS A 276 2.47 -2.76 -11.72
N ALA A 277 1.20 -2.63 -12.13
CA ALA A 277 0.38 -1.45 -11.80
C ALA A 277 0.24 -1.19 -10.30
N PHE A 278 0.14 -2.24 -9.49
CA PHE A 278 -0.01 -2.11 -8.04
C PHE A 278 0.92 -3.08 -7.31
N GLY A 279 1.20 -2.82 -6.03
CA GLY A 279 1.99 -3.73 -5.20
C GLY A 279 1.39 -5.13 -5.04
N LEU A 280 0.15 -5.34 -5.50
CA LEU A 280 -0.52 -6.63 -5.55
C LEU A 280 -0.21 -7.42 -6.84
N GLY A 281 0.25 -6.78 -7.93
CA GLY A 281 0.58 -7.44 -9.18
C GLY A 281 -0.26 -6.96 -10.37
N GLU A 282 -0.80 -7.92 -11.10
CA GLU A 282 -1.48 -7.76 -12.39
C GLU A 282 -2.80 -6.99 -12.28
N HIS A 283 -3.13 -6.18 -13.29
CA HIS A 283 -4.33 -5.35 -13.30
C HIS A 283 -4.81 -5.01 -14.71
N TYR A 284 -6.14 -4.92 -14.87
CA TYR A 284 -6.78 -4.47 -16.09
C TYR A 284 -7.42 -3.09 -15.90
N ASN A 285 -7.21 -2.21 -16.87
CA ASN A 285 -7.88 -0.93 -16.99
C ASN A 285 -8.65 -0.85 -18.31
N SER A 286 -9.59 0.09 -18.38
CA SER A 286 -10.32 0.42 -19.60
C SER A 286 -9.46 1.35 -20.48
N VAL A 287 -9.59 1.26 -21.80
CA VAL A 287 -8.90 2.17 -22.75
C VAL A 287 -9.94 2.97 -23.51
N VAL A 288 -9.84 4.28 -23.43
CA VAL A 288 -10.89 5.21 -23.89
C VAL A 288 -10.31 6.23 -24.87
N PRO A 289 -11.13 6.83 -25.74
CA PRO A 289 -10.69 7.95 -26.57
C PRO A 289 -10.12 9.09 -25.71
N ASN A 290 -8.98 9.64 -26.12
CA ASN A 290 -8.37 10.78 -25.49
C ASN A 290 -9.21 12.03 -25.81
N LEU A 291 -9.99 12.51 -24.85
CA LEU A 291 -10.91 13.65 -25.00
C LEU A 291 -10.20 15.02 -25.09
N ILE A 292 -8.89 15.05 -25.32
CA ILE A 292 -8.15 16.29 -25.50
C ILE A 292 -8.44 16.82 -26.91
N SER A 293 -9.44 17.70 -27.02
CA SER A 293 -9.55 18.69 -28.10
C SER A 293 -9.03 20.04 -27.63
#